data_AF-I4DL00-F1
#
_entry.id   AF-I4DL00-F1
#
_cell.length_a   1.000
_cell.length_b   1.000
_cell.length_c   1.000
_cell.angle_alpha   90.00
_cell.angle_beta   90.00
_cell.angle_gamma   90.00
#
_symmetry.space_group_name_H-M   'P 1'
#
loop_
_entity.id
_entity.type
_entity.pdbx_description
1 polymer ?
#
loop_
_entity_poly.entity_id
_entity_poly.type
_entity_poly.pdbx_seq_one_letter_code
_entity_poly.pdbx_strand_id
1 'polypeptide(L)'
;MKRSDDGASETDDLKTEIVVLKEKLETYKLMWEEEKQDKQDTLKLYEEKLKSEREYQKEVTSELRSRVQRLEHQTQTQRERYATLLEETDTYMRARTQRKLSTEELLKDGHGMLNEGSAPPHMLHYAHELARKDLDITQLRKDKHHLEGQYRDCQREATIEKERFKEVIRTLKEEIDRLRRIQSREGANLEYLKNVVMAYLLSHDAAGRRHMVNAIAAVLHLTPAETAAVLATL
;
A
#
# COMPACT_ATOMS: atom_id res chain seq x y z
N MET A 1 27.08 5.81 76.06
CA MET A 1 27.72 5.61 74.74
C MET A 1 26.83 4.81 73.77
N LYS A 2 25.48 4.92 73.81
CA LYS A 2 24.56 4.10 72.98
C LYS A 2 23.86 4.86 71.84
N ARG A 3 24.08 6.17 71.70
CA ARG A 3 23.42 7.03 70.69
C ARG A 3 24.18 7.18 69.38
N SER A 4 25.43 6.71 69.31
CA SER A 4 26.28 6.83 68.13
C SER A 4 26.08 5.70 67.11
N ASP A 5 25.49 4.57 67.52
CA ASP A 5 25.33 3.37 66.70
C ASP A 5 24.04 3.43 65.85
N ASP A 6 22.93 3.93 66.43
CA ASP A 6 21.67 4.17 65.69
C ASP A 6 21.83 5.20 64.57
N GLY A 7 22.59 6.27 64.82
CA GLY A 7 22.86 7.30 63.80
C GLY A 7 23.74 6.79 62.65
N ALA A 8 24.58 5.77 62.90
CA ALA A 8 25.38 5.15 61.85
C ALA A 8 24.52 4.25 60.95
N SER A 9 23.57 3.51 61.54
CA SER A 9 22.61 2.67 60.80
C SER A 9 21.71 3.51 59.88
N GLU A 10 21.10 4.59 60.39
CA GLU A 10 20.27 5.48 59.58
C GLU A 10 21.06 6.12 58.42
N THR A 11 22.35 6.46 58.65
CA THR A 11 23.18 7.01 57.56
C THR A 11 23.52 6.00 56.47
N ASP A 12 23.62 4.71 56.79
CA ASP A 12 23.86 3.67 55.78
C ASP A 12 22.58 3.30 55.03
N ASP A 13 21.42 3.32 55.69
CA ASP A 13 20.11 3.17 55.04
C ASP A 13 19.84 4.33 54.07
N LEU A 14 20.13 5.57 54.46
CA LEU A 14 19.99 6.73 53.56
C LEU A 14 20.98 6.66 52.39
N LYS A 15 22.20 6.13 52.58
CA LYS A 15 23.16 5.94 51.48
C LYS A 15 22.67 4.89 50.49
N THR A 16 22.14 3.78 50.97
CA THR A 16 21.58 2.73 50.09
C THR A 16 20.36 3.24 49.33
N GLU A 17 19.48 4.01 49.98
CA GLU A 17 18.36 4.66 49.32
C GLU A 17 18.81 5.66 48.24
N ILE A 18 19.84 6.48 48.51
CA ILE A 18 20.44 7.39 47.53
C ILE A 18 20.98 6.62 46.32
N VAL A 19 21.60 5.45 46.52
CA VAL A 19 22.10 4.61 45.42
C VAL A 19 20.93 4.10 44.56
N VAL A 20 19.89 3.55 45.19
CA VAL A 20 18.70 3.06 44.48
C VAL A 20 17.98 4.18 43.73
N LEU A 21 17.88 5.37 44.32
CA LEU A 21 17.29 6.53 43.65
C LEU A 21 18.11 7.00 42.45
N LYS A 22 19.45 6.96 42.54
CA LYS A 22 20.34 7.26 41.41
C LYS A 22 20.17 6.26 40.27
N GLU A 23 20.10 4.98 40.59
CA GLU A 23 19.85 3.93 39.59
C GLU A 23 18.50 4.11 38.90
N LYS A 24 17.42 4.35 39.67
CA LYS A 24 16.10 4.65 39.11
C LYS A 24 16.11 5.88 38.21
N LEU A 25 16.81 6.94 38.62
CA LEU A 25 16.91 8.16 37.85
C LEU A 25 17.66 7.94 36.53
N GLU A 26 18.67 7.08 36.53
CA GLU A 26 19.40 6.70 35.32
C GLU A 26 18.54 5.84 34.38
N THR A 27 17.79 4.87 34.92
CA THR A 27 16.81 4.08 34.14
C THR A 27 15.75 4.98 33.51
N TYR A 28 15.20 5.95 34.25
CA TYR A 28 14.19 6.86 33.70
C TYR A 28 14.75 7.80 32.64
N LYS A 29 16.01 8.24 32.75
CA LYS A 29 16.68 8.99 31.69
C LYS A 29 16.80 8.16 30.42
N LEU A 30 17.27 6.92 30.54
CA LEU A 30 17.42 6.01 29.39
C LEU A 30 16.08 5.79 28.68
N MET A 31 15.02 5.48 29.44
CA MET A 31 13.67 5.30 28.89
C MET A 31 13.15 6.57 28.20
N TRP A 32 13.41 7.75 28.78
CA TRP A 32 13.01 9.01 28.17
C TRP A 32 13.78 9.30 26.87
N GLU A 33 15.07 8.97 26.83
CA GLU A 33 15.91 9.10 25.65
C GLU A 33 15.43 8.17 24.53
N GLU A 34 15.11 6.91 24.86
CA GLU A 34 14.51 5.94 23.94
C GLU A 34 13.17 6.42 23.39
N GLU A 35 12.25 6.86 24.26
CA GLU A 35 10.93 7.34 23.83
C GLU A 35 11.03 8.60 22.95
N LYS A 36 12.00 9.48 23.25
CA LYS A 36 12.29 10.66 22.43
C LYS A 36 12.81 10.24 21.05
N GLN A 37 13.71 9.26 21.00
CA GLN A 37 14.26 8.73 19.75
C GLN A 37 13.17 8.07 18.90
N ASP A 38 12.32 7.24 19.50
CA ASP A 38 11.18 6.59 18.83
C ASP A 38 10.22 7.60 18.22
N LYS A 39 9.90 8.67 18.97
CA LYS A 39 9.07 9.78 18.46
C LYS A 39 9.73 10.50 17.29
N GLN A 40 11.04 10.71 17.36
CA GLN A 40 11.79 11.36 16.29
C GLN A 40 11.83 10.51 15.02
N ASP A 41 12.02 9.20 15.12
CA ASP A 41 12.04 8.30 13.97
C ASP A 41 10.64 8.08 13.39
N THR A 42 9.61 8.04 14.24
CA THR A 42 8.21 8.07 13.80
C THR A 42 7.89 9.33 13.01
N LEU A 43 8.37 10.49 13.46
CA LEU A 43 8.16 11.77 12.76
C LEU A 43 8.84 11.78 11.39
N LYS A 44 10.10 11.31 11.29
CA LYS A 44 10.80 11.15 10.00
C LYS A 44 10.03 10.26 9.03
N LEU A 45 9.50 9.13 9.52
CA LEU A 45 8.70 8.22 8.70
C LEU A 45 7.44 8.90 8.15
N TYR A 46 6.75 9.71 8.96
CA TYR A 46 5.59 10.47 8.48
C TYR A 46 5.97 11.57 7.49
N GLU A 47 7.09 12.26 7.70
CA GLU A 47 7.60 13.27 6.75
C GLU A 47 7.95 12.66 5.40
N GLU A 48 8.60 11.49 5.38
CA GLU A 48 8.94 10.77 4.16
C GLU A 48 7.69 10.31 3.41
N LYS A 49 6.69 9.75 4.13
CA LYS A 49 5.39 9.38 3.55
C LYS A 49 4.66 10.58 2.96
N LEU A 50 4.67 11.72 3.66
CA LEU A 50 4.04 12.94 3.17
C LEU A 50 4.74 13.46 1.92
N LYS A 51 6.07 13.33 1.85
CA LYS A 51 6.86 13.70 0.68
C LYS A 51 6.55 12.80 -0.51
N SER A 52 6.52 11.48 -0.33
CA SER A 52 6.18 10.54 -1.40
C SER A 52 4.77 10.75 -1.94
N GLU A 53 3.79 11.02 -1.06
CA GLU A 53 2.41 11.30 -1.46
C GLU A 53 2.32 12.59 -2.30
N ARG A 54 3.06 13.64 -1.92
CA ARG A 54 3.14 14.89 -2.69
C ARG A 54 3.78 14.70 -4.05
N GLU A 55 4.81 13.87 -4.15
CA GLU A 55 5.46 13.55 -5.43
C GLU A 55 4.52 12.77 -6.35
N TYR A 56 3.85 11.75 -5.81
CA TYR A 56 2.83 11.00 -6.53
C TYR A 56 1.69 11.89 -7.04
N GLN A 57 1.16 12.77 -6.19
CA GLN A 57 0.12 13.73 -6.61
C GLN A 57 0.60 14.66 -7.72
N LYS A 58 1.84 15.14 -7.66
CA LYS A 58 2.42 15.97 -8.73
C LYS A 58 2.52 15.21 -10.05
N GLU A 59 2.95 13.96 -10.01
CA GLU A 59 3.07 13.09 -11.18
C GLU A 59 1.71 12.83 -11.83
N VAL A 60 0.72 12.39 -11.05
CA VAL A 60 -0.66 12.16 -11.52
C VAL A 60 -1.26 13.44 -12.10
N THR A 61 -1.07 14.59 -11.44
CA THR A 61 -1.58 15.87 -11.94
C THR A 61 -0.89 16.30 -13.24
N SER A 62 0.41 15.99 -13.38
CA SER A 62 1.15 16.23 -14.63
C SER A 62 0.60 15.38 -15.77
N GLU A 63 0.43 14.08 -15.54
CA GLU A 63 -0.09 13.16 -16.54
C GLU A 63 -1.50 13.52 -17.00
N LEU A 64 -2.39 13.85 -16.04
CA LEU A 64 -3.75 14.31 -16.34
C LEU A 64 -3.74 15.59 -17.17
N ARG A 65 -2.89 16.57 -16.82
CA ARG A 65 -2.74 17.80 -17.61
C ARG A 65 -2.27 17.51 -19.03
N SER A 66 -1.27 16.65 -19.21
CA SER A 66 -0.81 16.25 -20.55
C SER A 66 -1.89 15.52 -21.34
N ARG A 67 -2.71 14.67 -20.69
CA ARG A 67 -3.82 13.98 -21.34
C ARG A 67 -4.92 14.95 -21.80
N VAL A 68 -5.26 15.94 -20.97
CA VAL A 68 -6.21 17.00 -21.34
C VAL A 68 -5.71 17.76 -22.56
N GLN A 69 -4.44 18.20 -22.56
CA GLN A 69 -3.84 18.90 -23.70
C GLN A 69 -3.90 18.10 -25.00
N ARG A 70 -3.63 16.78 -24.94
CA ARG A 70 -3.75 15.90 -26.12
C ARG A 70 -5.19 15.82 -26.65
N LEU A 71 -6.18 15.71 -25.76
CA LEU A 71 -7.59 15.65 -26.15
C LEU A 71 -8.09 16.99 -26.72
N GLU A 72 -7.66 18.11 -26.15
CA GLU A 72 -7.94 19.45 -26.67
C GLU A 72 -7.36 19.61 -28.07
N HIS A 73 -6.10 19.20 -28.28
CA HIS A 73 -5.47 19.25 -29.60
C HIS A 73 -6.23 18.39 -30.62
N GLN A 74 -6.59 17.16 -30.28
CA GLN A 74 -7.38 16.28 -31.15
C GLN A 74 -8.75 16.91 -31.51
N THR A 75 -9.43 17.50 -30.53
CA THR A 75 -10.73 18.17 -30.75
C THR A 75 -10.56 19.38 -31.67
N GLN A 76 -9.51 20.16 -31.48
CA GLN A 76 -9.19 21.31 -32.32
C GLN A 76 -8.90 20.90 -33.76
N THR A 77 -8.06 19.88 -33.97
CA THR A 77 -7.79 19.34 -35.31
C THR A 77 -9.05 18.80 -35.96
N GLN A 78 -9.95 18.15 -35.22
CA GLN A 78 -11.25 17.73 -35.76
C GLN A 78 -12.10 18.93 -36.20
N ARG A 79 -12.19 19.98 -35.38
CA ARG A 79 -12.93 21.21 -35.73
C ARG A 79 -12.40 21.85 -37.01
N GLU A 80 -11.08 21.92 -37.17
CA GLU A 80 -10.44 22.46 -38.38
C GLU A 80 -10.75 21.61 -39.63
N ARG A 81 -10.71 20.27 -39.50
CA ARG A 81 -11.10 19.36 -40.59
C ARG A 81 -12.58 19.50 -40.97
N TYR A 82 -13.48 19.66 -40.00
CA TYR A 82 -14.89 19.90 -40.28
C TYR A 82 -15.12 21.27 -40.91
N ALA A 83 -14.41 22.31 -40.48
CA ALA A 83 -14.51 23.65 -41.06
C ALA A 83 -14.07 23.68 -42.52
N THR A 84 -12.93 23.05 -42.84
CA THR A 84 -12.44 22.91 -44.22
C THR A 84 -13.41 22.14 -45.11
N LEU A 85 -13.93 21.00 -44.63
CA LEU A 85 -14.94 20.25 -45.37
C LEU A 85 -16.21 21.07 -45.62
N LEU A 86 -16.65 21.85 -44.63
CA LEU A 86 -17.82 22.74 -44.78
C LEU A 86 -17.56 23.79 -45.87
N GLU A 87 -16.38 24.41 -45.88
CA GLU A 87 -15.97 25.39 -46.89
C GLU A 87 -15.90 24.78 -48.30
N GLU A 88 -15.37 23.56 -48.44
CA GLU A 88 -15.39 22.80 -49.69
C GLU A 88 -16.82 22.48 -50.16
N THR A 89 -17.72 22.10 -49.24
CA THR A 89 -19.12 21.87 -49.60
C THR A 89 -19.85 23.15 -50.01
N ASP A 90 -19.59 24.27 -49.33
CA ASP A 90 -20.16 25.58 -49.64
C ASP A 90 -19.68 26.09 -51.01
N THR A 91 -18.39 25.95 -51.30
CA THR A 91 -17.82 26.30 -52.60
C THR A 91 -18.38 25.40 -53.71
N TYR A 92 -18.51 24.09 -53.47
CA TYR A 92 -19.17 23.18 -54.42
C TYR A 92 -20.63 23.56 -54.67
N MET A 93 -21.38 23.91 -53.63
CA MET A 93 -22.77 24.34 -53.73
C MET A 93 -22.90 25.67 -54.49
N ARG A 94 -22.04 26.66 -54.23
CA ARG A 94 -22.00 27.92 -54.99
C ARG A 94 -21.65 27.68 -56.46
N ALA A 95 -20.64 26.87 -56.76
CA ALA A 95 -20.26 26.50 -58.12
C ALA A 95 -21.36 25.71 -58.84
N ARG A 96 -22.13 24.87 -58.13
CA ARG A 96 -23.30 24.17 -58.67
C ARG A 96 -24.44 25.14 -58.95
N THR A 97 -24.72 26.10 -58.08
CA THR A 97 -25.75 27.11 -58.28
C THR A 97 -25.41 28.03 -59.45
N GLN A 98 -24.15 28.46 -59.57
CA GLN A 98 -23.67 29.20 -60.74
C GLN A 98 -23.79 28.36 -62.03
N ARG A 99 -23.39 27.08 -62.01
CA ARG A 99 -23.59 26.20 -63.16
C ARG A 99 -25.06 26.00 -63.49
N LYS A 100 -25.96 25.86 -62.52
CA LYS A 100 -27.41 25.77 -62.78
C LYS A 100 -27.94 27.06 -63.40
N LEU A 101 -27.51 28.24 -62.95
CA LEU A 101 -27.86 29.51 -63.57
C LEU A 101 -27.32 29.58 -65.02
N SER A 102 -26.09 29.14 -65.27
CA SER A 102 -25.53 29.04 -66.63
C SER A 102 -26.17 27.93 -67.48
N THR A 103 -26.69 26.87 -66.86
CA THR A 103 -27.32 25.72 -67.55
C THR A 103 -28.80 26.00 -67.82
N GLU A 104 -29.45 26.85 -67.03
CA GLU A 104 -30.77 27.39 -67.33
C GLU A 104 -30.70 28.41 -68.48
N GLU A 105 -29.53 29.05 -68.67
CA GLU A 105 -29.18 29.78 -69.90
C GLU A 105 -28.74 28.87 -71.07
N LEU A 106 -28.11 27.70 -70.81
CA LEU A 106 -27.60 26.79 -71.85
C LEU A 106 -28.56 25.66 -72.28
N LEU A 107 -29.58 25.31 -71.48
CA LEU A 107 -30.60 24.32 -71.86
C LEU A 107 -31.56 24.82 -72.95
N LYS A 108 -31.31 26.03 -73.47
CA LYS A 108 -31.87 26.52 -74.72
C LYS A 108 -31.14 26.00 -75.96
N ASP A 109 -30.00 25.32 -75.83
CA ASP A 109 -29.28 24.75 -76.98
C ASP A 109 -28.49 23.47 -76.64
N GLY A 110 -28.89 22.36 -77.28
CA GLY A 110 -27.93 21.40 -77.86
C GLY A 110 -27.24 20.35 -76.97
N HIS A 111 -27.82 19.15 -76.97
CA HIS A 111 -27.18 17.81 -77.07
C HIS A 111 -25.69 17.58 -76.69
N GLY A 112 -25.49 16.58 -75.81
CA GLY A 112 -24.75 15.35 -76.16
C GLY A 112 -23.26 15.27 -75.82
N MET A 113 -22.92 14.33 -74.91
CA MET A 113 -21.80 13.35 -74.99
C MET A 113 -21.36 12.95 -73.57
N LEU A 114 -21.93 11.85 -73.07
CA LEU A 114 -21.36 11.09 -71.96
C LEU A 114 -20.43 10.05 -72.57
N ASN A 115 -19.12 10.20 -72.33
CA ASN A 115 -18.10 9.25 -72.76
C ASN A 115 -17.92 8.18 -71.67
N GLU A 116 -18.36 6.95 -71.95
CA GLU A 116 -18.14 5.74 -71.15
C GLU A 116 -16.72 5.21 -71.36
N GLY A 117 -16.04 4.77 -70.28
CA GLY A 117 -14.88 3.88 -70.40
C GLY A 117 -13.82 3.95 -69.30
N SER A 118 -13.80 4.99 -68.46
CA SER A 118 -12.86 5.06 -67.34
C SER A 118 -13.55 5.63 -66.12
N ALA A 119 -13.58 4.87 -65.02
CA ALA A 119 -13.96 5.38 -63.70
C ALA A 119 -13.20 6.69 -63.45
N PRO A 120 -13.87 7.82 -63.16
CA PRO A 120 -13.20 9.08 -62.88
C PRO A 120 -12.08 8.90 -61.84
N PRO A 121 -10.89 9.51 -62.00
CA PRO A 121 -9.74 9.31 -61.12
C PRO A 121 -10.04 9.42 -59.62
N HIS A 122 -11.02 10.26 -59.24
CA HIS A 122 -11.49 10.39 -57.86
C HIS A 122 -12.13 9.12 -57.28
N MET A 123 -12.79 8.28 -58.08
CA MET A 123 -13.37 7.02 -57.60
C MET A 123 -12.30 5.98 -57.28
N LEU A 124 -11.19 5.97 -58.01
CA LEU A 124 -10.06 5.08 -57.74
C LEU A 124 -9.35 5.46 -56.43
N HIS A 125 -9.11 6.76 -56.21
CA HIS A 125 -8.57 7.26 -54.95
C HIS A 125 -9.48 6.94 -53.75
N TYR A 126 -10.79 7.11 -53.92
CA TYR A 126 -11.76 6.77 -52.88
C TYR A 126 -11.76 5.27 -52.54
N ALA A 127 -11.70 4.39 -53.55
CA ALA A 127 -11.62 2.94 -53.35
C ALA A 127 -10.34 2.54 -52.59
N HIS A 128 -9.21 3.17 -52.89
CA HIS A 128 -7.95 2.93 -52.18
C HIS A 128 -7.99 3.41 -50.72
N GLU A 129 -8.55 4.59 -50.47
CA GLU A 129 -8.76 5.10 -49.11
C GLU A 129 -9.72 4.22 -48.29
N LEU A 130 -10.75 3.66 -48.92
CA LEU A 130 -11.67 2.73 -48.27
C LEU A 130 -10.97 1.43 -47.90
N ALA A 131 -10.19 0.84 -48.82
CA ALA A 131 -9.42 -0.37 -48.56
C ALA A 131 -8.39 -0.17 -47.42
N ARG A 132 -7.74 1.00 -47.36
CA ARG A 132 -6.83 1.36 -46.27
C ARG A 132 -7.55 1.40 -44.92
N LYS A 133 -8.72 2.05 -44.86
CA LYS A 133 -9.54 2.11 -43.65
C LYS A 133 -9.99 0.72 -43.20
N ASP A 134 -10.36 -0.17 -44.12
CA ASP A 134 -10.78 -1.54 -43.78
C ASP A 134 -9.63 -2.37 -43.20
N LEU A 135 -8.40 -2.19 -43.70
CA LEU A 135 -7.20 -2.80 -43.12
C LEU A 135 -6.93 -2.26 -41.71
N ASP A 136 -7.01 -0.95 -41.52
CA ASP A 136 -6.82 -0.33 -40.20
C ASP A 136 -7.89 -0.80 -39.20
N ILE A 137 -9.16 -0.88 -39.60
CA ILE A 137 -10.25 -1.42 -38.77
C ILE A 137 -9.97 -2.88 -38.39
N THR A 138 -9.49 -3.68 -39.34
CA THR A 138 -9.17 -5.08 -39.10
C THR A 138 -8.01 -5.22 -38.11
N GLN A 139 -6.97 -4.39 -38.25
CA GLN A 139 -5.84 -4.37 -37.33
C GLN A 139 -6.26 -3.92 -35.93
N LEU A 140 -7.01 -2.82 -35.82
CA LEU A 140 -7.52 -2.31 -34.54
C LEU A 140 -8.41 -3.33 -33.81
N ARG A 141 -9.20 -4.12 -34.55
CA ARG A 141 -10.00 -5.21 -33.95
C ARG A 141 -9.13 -6.33 -33.39
N LYS A 142 -8.05 -6.70 -34.09
CA LYS A 142 -7.09 -7.70 -33.59
C LYS A 142 -6.37 -7.21 -32.34
N ASP A 143 -5.89 -5.96 -32.37
CA ASP A 143 -5.17 -5.35 -31.24
C ASP A 143 -6.10 -5.21 -30.03
N LYS A 144 -7.35 -4.79 -30.24
CA LYS A 144 -8.38 -4.76 -29.19
C LYS A 144 -8.55 -6.14 -28.55
N HIS A 145 -8.77 -7.19 -29.35
CA HIS A 145 -8.96 -8.53 -28.81
C HIS A 145 -7.71 -9.03 -28.07
N HIS A 146 -6.52 -8.69 -28.56
CA HIS A 146 -5.27 -9.02 -27.89
C HIS A 146 -5.14 -8.33 -26.51
N LEU A 147 -5.39 -7.03 -26.46
CA LEU A 147 -5.36 -6.24 -25.22
C LEU A 147 -6.44 -6.68 -24.22
N GLU A 148 -7.64 -7.01 -24.70
CA GLU A 148 -8.69 -7.58 -23.85
C GLU A 148 -8.27 -8.92 -23.24
N GLY A 149 -7.54 -9.75 -23.98
CA GLY A 149 -6.95 -11.00 -23.48
C GLY A 149 -5.93 -10.73 -22.37
N GLN A 150 -4.94 -9.87 -22.64
CA GLN A 150 -3.93 -9.47 -21.66
C GLN A 150 -4.53 -8.88 -20.39
N TYR A 151 -5.58 -8.06 -20.53
CA TYR A 151 -6.30 -7.50 -19.38
C TYR A 151 -6.95 -8.58 -18.52
N ARG A 152 -7.62 -9.57 -19.14
CA ARG A 152 -8.23 -10.69 -18.41
C ARG A 152 -7.19 -11.54 -17.69
N ASP A 153 -6.03 -11.77 -18.31
CA ASP A 153 -4.95 -12.55 -17.69
C ASP A 153 -4.33 -11.78 -16.51
N CYS A 154 -4.02 -10.49 -16.68
CA CYS A 154 -3.55 -9.62 -15.60
C CYS A 154 -4.57 -9.56 -14.43
N GLN A 155 -5.86 -9.44 -14.73
CA GLN A 155 -6.91 -9.46 -13.71
C GLN A 155 -6.95 -10.78 -12.93
N ARG A 156 -6.74 -11.91 -13.62
CA ARG A 156 -6.68 -13.25 -13.00
C ARG A 156 -5.46 -13.37 -12.08
N GLU A 157 -4.29 -12.98 -12.56
CA GLU A 157 -3.04 -12.98 -11.79
C GLU A 157 -3.16 -12.10 -10.54
N ALA A 158 -3.68 -10.88 -10.67
CA ALA A 158 -3.90 -9.98 -9.54
C ALA A 158 -4.85 -10.57 -8.49
N THR A 159 -5.88 -11.30 -8.93
CA THR A 159 -6.82 -11.97 -8.02
C THR A 159 -6.14 -13.13 -7.28
N ILE A 160 -5.36 -13.96 -7.97
CA ILE A 160 -4.59 -15.06 -7.35
C ILE A 160 -3.62 -14.50 -6.31
N GLU A 161 -2.90 -13.44 -6.65
CA GLU A 161 -1.90 -12.86 -5.76
C GLU A 161 -2.55 -12.21 -4.53
N LYS A 162 -3.72 -11.56 -4.70
CA LYS A 162 -4.52 -11.04 -3.58
C LYS A 162 -4.93 -12.15 -2.60
N GLU A 163 -5.37 -13.31 -3.10
CA GLU A 163 -5.75 -14.43 -2.23
C GLU A 163 -4.53 -15.03 -1.52
N ARG A 164 -3.37 -15.12 -2.20
CA ARG A 164 -2.11 -15.51 -1.54
C ARG A 164 -1.71 -14.57 -0.41
N PHE A 165 -1.78 -13.26 -0.63
CA PHE A 165 -1.47 -12.29 0.42
C PHE A 165 -2.45 -12.37 1.60
N LYS A 166 -3.74 -12.58 1.34
CA LYS A 166 -4.73 -12.79 2.42
C LYS A 166 -4.36 -13.99 3.28
N GLU A 167 -3.94 -15.09 2.65
CA GLU A 167 -3.55 -16.30 3.36
C GLU A 167 -2.29 -16.08 4.22
N VAL A 168 -1.26 -15.43 3.66
CA VAL A 168 -0.06 -15.04 4.41
C VAL A 168 -0.40 -14.16 5.61
N ILE A 169 -1.27 -13.17 5.42
CA ILE A 169 -1.73 -12.30 6.51
C ILE A 169 -2.48 -13.11 7.59
N ARG A 170 -3.30 -14.08 7.19
CA ARG A 170 -4.01 -14.97 8.12
C ARG A 170 -3.03 -15.77 8.97
N THR A 171 -2.06 -16.43 8.35
CA THR A 171 -1.03 -17.21 9.04
C THR A 171 -0.21 -16.35 10.00
N LEU A 172 0.21 -15.15 9.57
CA LEU A 172 0.98 -14.24 10.43
C LEU A 172 0.17 -13.77 11.63
N LYS A 173 -1.14 -13.48 11.45
CA LYS A 173 -2.02 -13.11 12.57
C LYS A 173 -2.17 -14.26 13.57
N GLU A 174 -2.33 -15.49 13.09
CA GLU A 174 -2.42 -16.67 13.95
C GLU A 174 -1.16 -16.86 14.78
N GLU A 175 0.02 -16.63 14.19
CA GLU A 175 1.29 -16.73 14.91
C GLU A 175 1.47 -15.60 15.94
N ILE A 176 1.08 -14.37 15.60
CA ILE A 176 1.08 -13.25 16.55
C ILE A 176 0.18 -13.58 17.76
N ASP A 177 -1.02 -14.09 17.51
CA ASP A 177 -1.94 -14.45 18.59
C ASP A 177 -1.42 -15.62 19.43
N ARG A 178 -0.73 -16.58 18.80
CA ARG A 178 -0.03 -17.68 19.48
C ARG A 178 1.04 -17.14 20.41
N LEU A 179 1.91 -16.26 19.92
CA LEU A 179 3.00 -15.65 20.70
C LEU A 179 2.46 -14.80 21.85
N ARG A 180 1.40 -14.00 21.62
CA ARG A 180 0.73 -13.22 22.68
C ARG A 180 0.19 -14.11 23.81
N ARG A 181 -0.40 -15.26 23.47
CA ARG A 181 -0.89 -16.23 24.47
C ARG A 181 0.27 -16.84 25.27
N ILE A 182 1.39 -17.16 24.62
CA ILE A 182 2.58 -17.69 25.30
C ILE A 182 3.13 -16.64 26.27
N GLN A 183 3.33 -15.42 25.81
CA GLN A 183 3.84 -14.31 26.63
C GLN A 183 2.92 -13.98 27.82
N SER A 184 1.60 -13.97 27.61
CA SER A 184 0.63 -13.76 28.70
C SER A 184 0.67 -14.88 29.74
N ARG A 185 0.85 -16.14 29.32
CA ARG A 185 1.02 -17.28 30.24
C ARG A 185 2.33 -17.22 31.00
N GLU A 186 3.42 -16.79 30.36
CA GLU A 186 4.70 -16.54 31.03
C GLU A 186 4.55 -15.45 32.11
N GLY A 187 3.86 -14.34 31.81
CA GLY A 187 3.56 -13.30 32.80
C GLY A 187 2.75 -13.82 33.99
N ALA A 188 1.70 -14.61 33.74
CA ALA A 188 0.88 -15.22 34.81
C ALA A 188 1.66 -16.26 35.63
N ASN A 189 2.53 -17.05 34.98
CA ASN A 189 3.41 -18.02 35.65
C ASN A 189 4.43 -17.30 36.55
N LEU A 190 4.96 -16.15 36.13
CA LEU A 190 5.88 -15.34 36.93
C LEU A 190 5.18 -14.70 38.14
N GLU A 191 3.95 -14.22 37.99
CA GLU A 191 3.17 -13.70 39.11
C GLU A 191 2.83 -14.80 40.12
N TYR A 192 2.44 -15.98 39.64
CA TYR A 192 2.26 -17.16 40.49
C TYR A 192 3.55 -17.52 41.22
N LEU A 193 4.68 -17.59 40.51
CA LEU A 193 5.98 -17.91 41.09
C LEU A 193 6.37 -16.90 42.19
N LYS A 194 6.18 -15.60 41.95
CA LYS A 194 6.39 -14.55 42.95
C LYS A 194 5.58 -14.83 44.22
N ASN A 195 4.30 -15.16 44.09
CA ASN A 195 3.43 -15.42 45.24
C ASN A 195 3.85 -16.67 46.02
N VAL A 196 4.22 -17.76 45.33
CA VAL A 196 4.71 -18.99 45.96
C VAL A 196 6.04 -18.77 46.67
N VAL A 197 6.97 -18.03 46.06
CA VAL A 197 8.26 -17.67 46.68
C VAL A 197 8.06 -16.79 47.91
N MET A 198 7.19 -15.77 47.82
CA MET A 198 6.86 -14.92 48.98
C MET A 198 6.26 -15.74 50.13
N ALA A 199 5.31 -16.64 49.82
CA ALA A 199 4.72 -17.51 50.82
C ALA A 199 5.74 -18.48 51.45
N TYR A 200 6.70 -18.98 50.65
CA TYR A 200 7.77 -19.83 51.13
C TYR A 200 8.68 -19.12 52.13
N LEU A 201 9.10 -17.88 51.82
CA LEU A 201 9.98 -17.09 52.69
C LEU A 201 9.31 -16.70 54.02
N LEU A 202 7.98 -16.51 54.00
CA LEU A 202 7.20 -16.13 55.17
C LEU A 202 6.67 -17.34 55.96
N SER A 203 6.80 -18.56 55.43
CA SER A 203 6.30 -19.77 56.09
C SER A 203 7.28 -20.31 57.12
N HIS A 204 6.75 -20.64 58.29
CA HIS A 204 7.48 -21.31 59.37
C HIS A 204 7.20 -22.82 59.46
N ASP A 205 6.29 -23.33 58.61
CA ASP A 205 5.93 -24.75 58.58
C ASP A 205 6.75 -25.51 57.53
N ALA A 206 7.38 -26.61 57.96
CA ALA A 206 8.22 -27.45 57.10
C ALA A 206 7.40 -28.14 56.01
N ALA A 207 6.17 -28.60 56.30
CA ALA A 207 5.33 -29.29 55.33
C ALA A 207 4.84 -28.33 54.22
N GLY A 208 4.37 -27.14 54.60
CA GLY A 208 4.00 -26.07 53.68
C GLY A 208 5.16 -25.59 52.81
N ARG A 209 6.36 -25.42 53.41
CA ARG A 209 7.58 -25.05 52.66
C ARG A 209 7.96 -26.10 51.62
N ARG A 210 7.83 -27.39 51.95
CA ARG A 210 8.10 -28.50 51.03
C ARG A 210 7.14 -28.51 49.83
N HIS A 211 5.86 -28.21 50.06
CA HIS A 211 4.87 -28.05 49.00
C HIS A 211 5.16 -26.85 48.09
N MET A 212 5.55 -25.71 48.69
CA MET A 212 5.91 -24.51 47.92
C MET A 212 7.18 -24.71 47.09
N VAL A 213 8.19 -25.42 47.61
CA VAL A 213 9.38 -25.79 46.83
C VAL A 213 9.04 -26.69 45.65
N ASN A 214 8.12 -27.64 45.80
CA ASN A 214 7.68 -28.46 44.66
C ASN A 214 6.98 -27.62 43.58
N ALA A 215 6.19 -26.62 43.99
CA ALA A 215 5.55 -25.69 43.06
C ALA A 215 6.59 -24.79 42.35
N ILE A 216 7.57 -24.27 43.07
CA ILE A 216 8.70 -23.49 42.50
C ILE A 216 9.50 -24.34 41.51
N ALA A 217 9.81 -25.59 41.88
CA ALA A 217 10.55 -26.54 41.05
C ALA A 217 9.83 -26.83 39.73
N ALA A 218 8.50 -26.99 39.77
CA ALA A 218 7.68 -27.24 38.59
C ALA A 218 7.64 -26.04 37.64
N VAL A 219 7.56 -24.81 38.18
CA VAL A 219 7.52 -23.58 37.36
C VAL A 219 8.89 -23.22 36.79
N LEU A 220 9.97 -23.47 37.53
CA LEU A 220 11.36 -23.24 37.09
C LEU A 220 11.96 -24.41 36.31
N HIS A 221 11.20 -25.49 36.10
CA HIS A 221 11.64 -26.71 35.41
C HIS A 221 12.94 -27.30 35.99
N LEU A 222 13.04 -27.37 37.33
CA LEU A 222 14.17 -28.02 37.98
C LEU A 222 14.24 -29.50 37.61
N THR A 223 15.46 -29.98 37.45
CA THR A 223 15.72 -31.41 37.26
C THR A 223 15.39 -32.19 38.55
N PRO A 224 15.16 -33.52 38.46
CA PRO A 224 14.93 -34.35 39.63
C PRO A 224 16.07 -34.28 40.67
N ALA A 225 17.32 -34.13 40.21
CA ALA A 225 18.49 -34.00 41.06
C ALA A 225 18.51 -32.66 41.83
N GLU A 226 18.23 -31.55 41.14
CA GLU A 226 18.13 -30.21 41.76
C GLU A 226 16.98 -30.16 42.76
N THR A 227 15.83 -30.73 42.40
CA THR A 227 14.66 -30.81 43.29
C THR A 227 14.98 -31.58 44.56
N ALA A 228 15.65 -32.74 44.46
CA ALA A 228 16.08 -33.52 45.61
C ALA A 228 17.10 -32.78 46.49
N ALA A 229 18.04 -32.05 45.88
CA ALA A 229 19.04 -31.27 46.60
C ALA A 229 18.39 -30.14 47.42
N VAL A 230 17.44 -29.40 46.85
CA VAL A 230 16.72 -28.33 47.57
C VAL A 230 15.83 -28.91 48.68
N LEU A 231 15.09 -29.99 48.40
CA LEU A 231 14.23 -30.64 49.38
C LEU A 231 14.98 -31.29 50.55
N ALA A 232 16.28 -31.59 50.38
CA ALA A 232 17.13 -32.12 51.44
C ALA A 232 17.58 -31.05 52.46
N THR A 233 17.40 -29.76 52.14
CA THR A 233 17.75 -28.62 53.01
C THR A 233 16.57 -28.10 53.86
N LEU A 234 15.38 -28.68 53.68
CA LEU A 234 14.12 -28.29 54.30
C LEU A 234 13.70 -29.22 55.45
#